data_AF-A0A498QME3-F1
#
_entry.id   AF-A0A498QME3-F1
#
_cell.length_a   1.000
_cell.length_b   1.000
_cell.length_c   1.000
_cell.angle_alpha   90.00
_cell.angle_beta   90.00
_cell.angle_gamma   90.00
#
_symmetry.space_group_name_H-M   'P 1'
#
loop_
_entity.id
_entity.type
_entity.pdbx_description
1 polymer ?
#
loop_
_entity_poly.entity_id
_entity_poly.type
_entity_poly.pdbx_seq_one_letter_code
_entity_poly.pdbx_strand_id
1 'polypeptide(L)'
;MARNRSGEPLNGKQRRNRRARQPPCAECGRPIDPPSSGYAFVSTTAARFRQQRYREWVAHRLRFGSVTNPPPPRVPWYIVHRDCHADPDYSRLHVLPLSRVSTHRKLVEAVLKLSYEHWLADTDWQPTIRAILDARRGHG
;
A
#
# COMPACT_ATOMS: atom_id res chain seq x y z
N MET A 1 49.06 29.27 -12.96
CA MET A 1 47.93 29.97 -13.65
C MET A 1 47.63 29.24 -14.97
N ALA A 2 46.37 29.33 -15.44
CA ALA A 2 45.73 28.76 -16.66
C ALA A 2 45.05 27.37 -16.45
N ARG A 3 43.72 27.20 -16.27
CA ARG A 3 42.45 27.52 -17.01
C ARG A 3 42.09 26.55 -18.15
N ASN A 4 41.12 25.66 -17.91
CA ASN A 4 40.36 24.95 -18.95
C ASN A 4 39.25 25.85 -19.53
N ARG A 5 38.99 25.69 -20.85
CA ARG A 5 38.14 26.55 -21.70
C ARG A 5 36.62 26.31 -21.63
N SER A 6 36.13 25.59 -20.63
CA SER A 6 34.70 25.45 -20.37
C SER A 6 34.44 25.88 -18.94
N GLY A 7 34.14 27.16 -18.75
CA GLY A 7 33.94 27.81 -17.45
C GLY A 7 32.66 27.38 -16.73
N GLU A 8 32.35 26.09 -16.70
CA GLU A 8 31.29 25.56 -15.84
C GLU A 8 31.93 24.76 -14.71
N PRO A 9 31.73 25.16 -13.44
CA PRO A 9 31.96 24.22 -12.37
C PRO A 9 30.93 23.10 -12.54
N LEU A 10 31.37 21.84 -12.53
CA LEU A 10 30.50 20.71 -12.21
C LEU A 10 30.13 20.81 -10.72
N ASN A 11 29.45 21.89 -10.38
CA ASN A 11 28.96 22.19 -9.06
C ASN A 11 27.62 21.48 -8.93
N GLY A 12 27.59 20.50 -8.03
CA GLY A 12 26.55 20.48 -7.02
C GLY A 12 25.15 20.11 -7.47
N LYS A 13 24.62 19.10 -6.78
CA LYS A 13 23.18 18.99 -6.46
C LYS A 13 22.27 18.53 -7.61
N GLN A 14 22.64 17.45 -8.29
CA GLN A 14 21.65 16.39 -8.51
C GLN A 14 21.86 15.27 -7.49
N ARG A 15 21.82 15.63 -6.20
CA ARG A 15 21.21 14.75 -5.20
C ARG A 15 19.76 14.58 -5.69
N ARG A 16 19.54 13.63 -6.59
CA ARG A 16 18.20 13.16 -6.93
C ARG A 16 17.50 13.01 -5.59
N ASN A 17 16.44 13.78 -5.38
CA ASN A 17 15.54 13.67 -4.23
C ASN A 17 15.01 12.23 -4.21
N ARG A 18 15.81 11.28 -3.74
CA ARG A 18 15.40 9.96 -3.26
C ARG A 18 14.82 10.12 -1.86
N ARG A 19 14.06 11.20 -1.62
CA ARG A 19 13.03 11.11 -0.59
C ARG A 19 12.11 10.03 -1.13
N ALA A 20 12.11 8.88 -0.46
CA ALA A 20 11.18 7.83 -0.82
C ALA A 20 9.79 8.47 -0.87
N ARG A 21 9.11 8.33 -2.02
CA ARG A 21 7.81 8.94 -2.19
C ARG A 21 6.90 8.32 -1.15
N GLN A 22 6.53 9.12 -0.15
CA GLN A 22 5.55 8.68 0.82
C GLN A 22 4.26 8.34 0.07
N PRO A 23 3.55 7.26 0.47
CA PRO A 23 2.27 6.95 -0.14
C PRO A 23 1.33 8.16 0.04
N PRO A 24 0.64 8.60 -1.03
CA PRO A 24 -0.34 9.65 -0.91
C PRO A 24 -1.55 9.15 -0.13
N CYS A 25 -2.19 10.05 0.62
CA CYS A 25 -3.50 9.79 1.19
C CYS A 25 -4.51 9.56 0.06
N ALA A 26 -5.29 8.49 0.15
CA ALA A 26 -6.28 8.13 -0.84
C ALA A 26 -7.42 9.16 -0.98
N GLU A 27 -7.63 10.01 0.02
CA GLU A 27 -8.68 11.02 0.01
C GLU A 27 -8.17 12.40 -0.42
N CYS A 28 -7.16 12.95 0.26
CA CYS A 28 -6.67 14.31 -0.01
C CYS A 28 -5.49 14.37 -0.99
N GLY A 29 -4.93 13.22 -1.38
CA GLY A 29 -3.76 13.12 -2.28
C GLY A 29 -2.43 13.59 -1.69
N ARG A 30 -2.43 14.21 -0.49
CA ARG A 30 -1.21 14.70 0.18
C ARG A 30 -0.40 13.55 0.74
N PRO A 31 0.94 13.66 0.80
CA PRO A 31 1.78 12.63 1.38
C PRO A 31 1.45 12.41 2.87
N ILE A 32 1.55 11.15 3.31
CA ILE A 32 1.36 10.79 4.71
C ILE A 32 2.73 10.72 5.38
N ASP A 33 3.03 11.71 6.22
CA ASP A 33 4.26 11.76 7.02
C ASP A 33 4.18 10.72 8.17
N PRO A 34 4.87 9.57 8.07
CA PRO A 34 4.84 8.55 9.11
C PRO A 34 5.56 9.07 10.38
N PRO A 35 5.27 8.54 11.59
CA PRO A 35 4.58 7.27 11.83
C PRO A 35 3.15 7.35 12.40
N SER A 36 2.63 8.53 12.76
CA SER A 36 1.40 8.66 13.56
C SER A 36 0.20 9.30 12.85
N SER A 37 0.38 9.82 11.65
CA SER A 37 -0.63 10.65 10.97
C SER A 37 -1.73 9.89 10.23
N GLY A 38 -1.64 8.55 10.15
CA GLY A 38 -2.57 7.78 9.32
C GLY A 38 -2.65 6.28 9.60
N TYR A 39 -3.44 5.60 8.80
CA TYR A 39 -3.62 4.16 8.81
C TYR A 39 -3.85 3.63 7.40
N ALA A 40 -3.49 2.37 7.19
CA ALA A 40 -3.93 1.62 6.02
C ALA A 40 -5.24 0.89 6.36
N PHE A 41 -6.16 0.78 5.42
CA PHE A 41 -7.39 0.03 5.60
C PHE A 41 -7.81 -0.71 4.34
N VAL A 42 -8.67 -1.71 4.52
CA VAL A 42 -9.30 -2.45 3.44
C VAL A 42 -10.72 -2.87 3.85
N SER A 43 -11.63 -2.94 2.88
CA SER A 43 -12.98 -3.45 3.14
C SER A 43 -12.98 -4.98 3.22
N THR A 44 -13.26 -5.52 4.40
CA THR A 44 -13.40 -6.97 4.61
C THR A 44 -14.65 -7.52 3.92
N THR A 45 -15.69 -6.69 3.82
CA THR A 45 -16.92 -7.03 3.07
C THR A 45 -16.61 -7.18 1.58
N ALA A 46 -15.86 -6.25 0.99
CA ALA A 46 -15.43 -6.36 -0.40
C ALA A 46 -14.53 -7.59 -0.63
N ALA A 47 -13.63 -7.91 0.31
CA ALA A 47 -12.76 -9.07 0.21
C ALA A 47 -13.56 -10.39 0.19
N ARG A 48 -14.57 -10.52 1.06
CA ARG A 48 -15.49 -11.66 1.08
C ARG A 48 -16.31 -11.76 -0.22
N PHE A 49 -16.83 -10.63 -0.72
CA PHE A 49 -17.58 -10.60 -1.97
C PHE A 49 -16.71 -11.01 -3.17
N ARG A 50 -15.47 -10.51 -3.22
CA ARG A 50 -14.49 -10.92 -4.23
C ARG A 50 -14.21 -12.42 -4.16
N GLN A 51 -14.02 -12.97 -2.96
CA GLN A 51 -13.77 -14.40 -2.77
C GLN A 51 -14.88 -15.25 -3.38
N GLN A 52 -16.15 -14.87 -3.17
CA GLN A 52 -17.29 -15.53 -3.79
C GLN A 52 -17.23 -15.46 -5.32
N ARG A 53 -17.04 -14.26 -5.89
CA ARG A 53 -16.95 -14.08 -7.34
C ARG A 53 -15.77 -14.84 -7.96
N TYR A 54 -14.67 -14.97 -7.24
CA TYR A 54 -13.52 -15.75 -7.70
C TYR A 54 -13.84 -17.24 -7.76
N ARG A 55 -14.57 -17.79 -6.78
CA ARG A 55 -15.04 -19.19 -6.80
C ARG A 55 -15.97 -19.45 -7.98
N GLU A 56 -16.91 -18.54 -8.23
CA GLU A 56 -17.81 -18.60 -9.39
C GLU A 56 -17.03 -18.59 -10.72
N TRP A 57 -16.03 -17.71 -10.82
CA TRP A 57 -15.14 -17.65 -11.99
C TRP A 57 -14.35 -18.96 -12.19
N VAL A 58 -13.80 -19.54 -11.12
CA VAL A 58 -13.10 -20.84 -11.18
C VAL A 58 -14.05 -21.95 -11.61
N ALA A 59 -15.25 -22.03 -11.04
CA ALA A 59 -16.25 -23.03 -11.39
C ALA A 59 -16.65 -22.94 -12.86
N HIS A 60 -16.86 -21.71 -13.37
CA HIS A 60 -17.13 -21.47 -14.78
C HIS A 60 -15.97 -21.91 -15.67
N ARG A 61 -14.72 -21.58 -15.30
CA ARG A 61 -13.52 -22.00 -16.02
C ARG A 61 -13.39 -23.52 -16.11
N LEU A 62 -13.62 -24.22 -14.99
CA LEU A 62 -13.53 -25.67 -14.93
C LEU A 62 -14.64 -26.34 -15.75
N ARG A 63 -15.85 -25.78 -15.76
CA ARG A 63 -16.99 -26.33 -16.50
C ARG A 63 -16.87 -26.18 -18.01
N PHE A 64 -16.37 -25.02 -18.48
CA PHE A 64 -16.37 -24.67 -19.91
C PHE A 64 -14.98 -24.70 -20.56
N GLY A 65 -13.93 -25.04 -19.80
CA GLY A 65 -12.55 -25.15 -20.29
C GLY A 65 -11.86 -23.81 -20.61
N SER A 66 -12.62 -22.73 -20.79
CA SER A 66 -12.10 -21.37 -20.99
C SER A 66 -13.08 -20.31 -20.47
N VAL A 67 -12.53 -19.17 -20.03
CA VAL A 67 -13.30 -17.97 -19.67
C VAL A 67 -12.62 -16.79 -20.35
N THR A 68 -13.39 -16.00 -21.10
CA THR A 68 -12.89 -14.81 -21.79
C THR A 68 -12.61 -13.65 -20.84
N ASN A 69 -13.34 -13.60 -19.73
CA ASN A 69 -13.17 -12.56 -18.71
C ASN A 69 -12.05 -12.93 -17.73
N PRO A 70 -11.22 -11.94 -17.31
CA PRO A 70 -10.20 -12.16 -16.29
C PRO A 70 -10.84 -12.47 -14.92
N PRO A 71 -10.07 -13.05 -13.98
CA PRO A 71 -10.54 -13.23 -12.62
C PRO A 71 -10.83 -11.88 -11.95
N PRO A 72 -11.76 -11.82 -10.98
CA PRO A 72 -12.03 -10.59 -10.24
C PRO A 72 -10.74 -9.99 -9.62
N PRO A 73 -10.52 -8.66 -9.75
CA PRO A 73 -9.33 -8.01 -9.24
C PRO A 73 -9.27 -8.10 -7.71
N ARG A 74 -8.06 -8.04 -7.15
CA ARG A 74 -7.85 -8.00 -5.69
C ARG A 74 -8.43 -6.72 -5.10
N VAL A 75 -8.89 -6.78 -3.86
CA VAL A 75 -9.42 -5.61 -3.17
C VAL A 75 -8.28 -4.70 -2.75
N PRO A 76 -8.30 -3.41 -3.14
CA PRO A 76 -7.24 -2.48 -2.82
C PRO A 76 -7.23 -2.12 -1.33
N TRP A 77 -6.03 -2.03 -0.78
CA TRP A 77 -5.77 -1.31 0.46
C TRP A 77 -5.58 0.17 0.17
N TYR A 78 -6.15 1.00 1.03
CA TYR A 78 -6.00 2.44 0.99
C TYR A 78 -5.19 2.91 2.17
N ILE A 79 -4.41 3.98 1.99
CA ILE A 79 -3.69 4.64 3.09
C ILE A 79 -4.28 6.04 3.21
N VAL A 80 -4.68 6.43 4.42
CA VAL A 80 -5.33 7.72 4.68
C VAL A 80 -4.77 8.38 5.92
N HIS A 81 -4.83 9.71 5.95
CA HIS A 81 -4.69 10.44 7.20
C HIS A 81 -5.87 10.12 8.11
N ARG A 82 -5.63 10.13 9.43
CA ARG A 82 -6.69 9.92 10.40
C ARG A 82 -7.81 10.94 10.26
N ASP A 83 -7.45 12.19 10.00
CA ASP A 83 -8.38 13.31 9.96
C ASP A 83 -9.12 13.45 8.61
N CYS A 84 -8.60 12.82 7.54
CA CYS A 84 -9.30 12.82 6.25
C CYS A 84 -10.51 11.88 6.29
N HIS A 85 -10.30 10.65 6.81
CA HIS A 85 -11.34 9.63 6.84
C HIS A 85 -12.25 9.80 8.07
N ALA A 86 -13.08 10.84 8.03
CA ALA A 86 -14.09 11.13 9.05
C ALA A 86 -15.25 10.12 8.94
N ASP A 87 -15.69 9.58 10.07
CA ASP A 87 -16.80 8.63 10.22
C ASP A 87 -16.72 7.30 9.44
N PRO A 88 -15.61 6.55 9.52
CA PRO A 88 -15.51 5.25 8.86
C PRO A 88 -16.37 4.20 9.57
N ASP A 89 -17.10 3.41 8.78
CA ASP A 89 -17.79 2.21 9.29
C ASP A 89 -16.78 1.08 9.57
N TYR A 90 -16.15 1.14 10.74
CA TYR A 90 -15.15 0.17 11.18
C TYR A 90 -15.68 -1.27 11.26
N SER A 91 -17.00 -1.49 11.28
CA SER A 91 -17.56 -2.85 11.27
C SER A 91 -17.27 -3.60 9.96
N ARG A 92 -16.99 -2.85 8.88
CA ARG A 92 -16.74 -3.39 7.52
C ARG A 92 -15.29 -3.23 7.07
N LEU A 93 -14.44 -2.64 7.90
CA LEU A 93 -13.06 -2.30 7.57
C LEU A 93 -12.10 -3.05 8.47
N HIS A 94 -11.01 -3.54 7.88
CA HIS A 94 -9.83 -3.88 8.64
C HIS A 94 -8.87 -2.69 8.60
N VAL A 95 -8.31 -2.31 9.75
CA VAL A 95 -7.46 -1.14 9.90
C VAL A 95 -6.10 -1.54 10.46
N LEU A 96 -5.04 -1.11 9.77
CA LEU A 96 -3.66 -1.22 10.17
C LEU A 96 -3.09 0.18 10.46
N PRO A 97 -2.96 0.58 11.73
CA PRO A 97 -2.33 1.84 12.09
C PRO A 97 -0.88 1.91 11.57
N LEU A 98 -0.49 3.04 10.96
CA LEU A 98 0.89 3.19 10.47
C LEU A 98 1.92 3.16 11.62
N SER A 99 1.51 3.51 12.83
CA SER A 99 2.31 3.38 14.05
C SER A 99 2.64 1.93 14.43
N ARG A 100 1.83 0.96 13.98
CA ARG A 100 2.08 -0.49 14.14
C ARG A 100 2.99 -1.06 13.07
N VAL A 101 3.42 -0.27 12.10
CA VAL A 101 4.45 -0.63 11.12
C VAL A 101 5.64 0.31 11.19
N SER A 102 5.76 1.03 12.32
CA SER A 102 6.79 2.03 12.61
C SER A 102 8.16 1.45 12.96
N THR A 103 8.32 0.14 13.08
CA THR A 103 9.62 -0.53 13.22
C THR A 103 9.58 -1.84 12.46
N HIS A 104 10.75 -2.39 12.08
CA HIS A 104 10.80 -3.69 11.40
C HIS A 104 10.10 -4.78 12.24
N ARG A 105 10.37 -4.80 13.56
CA ARG A 105 9.71 -5.71 14.50
C ARG A 105 8.19 -5.55 14.51
N LYS A 106 7.68 -4.33 14.69
CA LYS A 106 6.23 -4.07 14.72
C LYS A 106 5.57 -4.44 13.39
N LEU A 107 6.26 -4.22 12.27
CA LEU A 107 5.79 -4.65 10.96
C LEU A 107 5.68 -6.18 10.85
N VAL A 108 6.71 -6.92 11.28
CA VAL A 108 6.66 -8.39 11.28
C VAL A 108 5.49 -8.88 12.13
N GLU A 109 5.30 -8.32 13.32
CA GLU A 109 4.15 -8.63 14.18
C GLU A 109 2.81 -8.31 13.50
N ALA A 110 2.70 -7.18 12.80
CA ALA A 110 1.50 -6.81 12.05
C ALA A 110 1.22 -7.76 10.88
N VAL A 111 2.25 -8.11 10.09
CA VAL A 111 2.12 -9.04 8.96
C VAL A 111 1.77 -10.45 9.43
N LEU A 112 2.35 -10.92 10.54
CA LEU A 112 1.99 -12.20 11.14
C LEU A 112 0.52 -12.22 11.57
N LYS A 113 0.05 -11.17 12.24
CA LYS A 113 -1.38 -11.05 12.59
C LYS A 113 -2.27 -11.08 11.37
N LEU A 114 -1.91 -10.33 10.32
CA LEU A 114 -2.63 -10.35 9.05
C LEU A 114 -2.64 -11.74 8.41
N SER A 115 -1.55 -12.51 8.50
CA SER A 115 -1.44 -13.82 7.83
C SER A 115 -2.43 -14.88 8.35
N TYR A 116 -2.97 -14.68 9.56
CA TYR A 116 -4.04 -15.54 10.10
C TYR A 116 -5.42 -15.20 9.53
N GLU A 117 -5.55 -14.09 8.79
CA GLU A 117 -6.81 -13.62 8.24
C GLU A 117 -7.07 -14.24 6.86
N HIS A 118 -8.06 -15.11 6.77
CA HIS A 118 -8.39 -15.84 5.54
C HIS A 118 -8.73 -14.91 4.36
N TRP A 119 -9.24 -13.71 4.62
CA TRP A 119 -9.63 -12.72 3.59
C TRP A 119 -8.43 -11.93 3.07
N LEU A 120 -7.27 -11.99 3.72
CA LEU A 120 -6.09 -11.23 3.32
C LEU A 120 -5.63 -11.62 1.90
N ALA A 121 -5.72 -12.90 1.58
CA ALA A 121 -5.36 -13.45 0.26
C ALA A 121 -6.24 -12.91 -0.88
N ASP A 122 -7.36 -12.26 -0.58
CA ASP A 122 -8.26 -11.62 -1.55
C ASP A 122 -7.97 -10.11 -1.75
N THR A 123 -6.95 -9.59 -1.07
CA THR A 123 -6.54 -8.18 -1.13
C THR A 123 -5.18 -8.02 -1.80
N ASP A 124 -4.80 -6.78 -2.08
CA ASP A 124 -3.46 -6.40 -2.58
C ASP A 124 -2.52 -5.94 -1.45
N TRP A 125 -2.63 -6.54 -0.26
CA TRP A 125 -1.87 -6.10 0.91
C TRP A 125 -0.34 -6.03 0.68
N GLN A 126 0.25 -6.94 -0.10
CA GLN A 126 1.69 -7.02 -0.31
C GLN A 126 2.29 -5.74 -0.94
N PRO A 127 1.81 -5.25 -2.10
CA PRO A 127 2.31 -4.00 -2.67
C PRO A 127 2.10 -2.81 -1.73
N THR A 128 1.02 -2.77 -0.96
CA THR A 128 0.76 -1.71 0.02
C THR A 128 1.76 -1.71 1.16
N ILE A 129 2.02 -2.87 1.77
CA ILE A 129 3.05 -3.02 2.80
C ILE A 129 4.43 -2.65 2.26
N ARG A 130 4.73 -3.02 1.01
CA ARG A 130 5.98 -2.64 0.34
C ARG A 130 6.08 -1.13 0.15
N ALA A 131 5.01 -0.45 -0.27
CA ALA A 131 5.00 1.00 -0.42
C ALA A 131 5.24 1.72 0.93
N ILE A 132 4.65 1.22 2.01
CA ILE A 132 4.89 1.72 3.37
C ILE A 132 6.36 1.51 3.78
N LEU A 133 6.94 0.34 3.49
CA LEU A 133 8.34 0.05 3.77
C LEU A 133 9.30 0.94 2.99
N ASP A 134 9.07 1.10 1.69
CA ASP A 134 9.92 1.88 0.80
C ASP A 134 9.92 3.36 1.22
N ALA A 135 8.74 3.92 1.56
CA ALA A 135 8.62 5.28 2.10
C ALA A 135 9.50 5.50 3.34
N ARG A 136 9.68 4.49 4.19
CA ARG A 136 10.50 4.61 5.40
C ARG A 136 12.00 4.55 5.14
N ARG A 137 12.45 3.77 4.16
CA ARG A 137 13.88 3.64 3.82
C ARG A 137 14.47 4.96 3.30
N GLY A 138 13.67 5.87 2.78
CA GLY A 138 14.11 7.21 2.36
C GLY A 138 14.23 8.25 3.47
N HIS A 139 13.96 7.88 4.72
CA HIS A 139 14.05 8.75 5.91
C HIS A 139 15.13 8.27 6.91
N GLY A 140 15.95 7.29 6.53
CA GLY A 140 17.10 6.82 7.32
C GLY A 140 18.40 7.51 6.95
#